data_AF-A0A956MT96-F1
#
_entry.id   AF-A0A956MT96-F1
#
_cell.length_a   1.000
_cell.length_b   1.000
_cell.length_c   1.000
_cell.angle_alpha   90.00
_cell.angle_beta   90.00
_cell.angle_gamma   90.00
#
_symmetry.space_group_name_H-M   'P 1'
#
loop_
_entity.id
_entity.type
_entity.pdbx_description
1 polymer ?
#
loop_
_entity_poly.entity_id
_entity_poly.type
_entity_poly.pdbx_seq_one_letter_code
_entity_poly.pdbx_strand_id
1 'polypeptide(L)'
;MKKLTPVIALVLVMFGCGQQGSSAPDVDLHMAALTGNLEAIQQHIQAGSDLNLREPTRGSTPLITAIVFDKPEVAKALIDAGADINLQNNEGSTPLITAAFFCRKEIVRTLLEKGADKTIQNNAGRTALDAVSRPFEEVKQMYDGLGAALAPLGLNLDYEYIKTTRPQIAEMLQ
;
A
#
# COMPACT_ATOMS: atom_id res chain seq x y z
N MET A 1 45.81 -60.04 -8.56
CA MET A 1 45.42 -59.01 -9.54
C MET A 1 44.65 -57.94 -8.75
N LYS A 2 45.31 -56.83 -8.32
CA LYS A 2 45.25 -55.48 -8.91
C LYS A 2 43.78 -54.96 -8.94
N LYS A 3 43.32 -53.88 -8.30
CA LYS A 3 43.90 -52.62 -7.76
C LYS A 3 42.92 -52.05 -6.69
N LEU A 4 43.35 -51.53 -5.54
CA LEU A 4 43.63 -50.12 -5.21
C LEU A 4 42.52 -49.10 -5.60
N THR A 5 41.81 -48.61 -4.58
CA THR A 5 41.14 -47.29 -4.29
C THR A 5 41.08 -46.20 -5.39
N PRO A 6 40.06 -45.29 -5.40
CA PRO A 6 39.80 -44.38 -4.26
C PRO A 6 38.37 -43.91 -3.95
N VAL A 7 38.28 -43.44 -2.71
CA VAL A 7 37.37 -42.43 -2.15
C VAL A 7 37.08 -41.34 -3.18
N ILE A 8 35.82 -41.19 -3.60
CA ILE A 8 35.36 -40.02 -4.34
C ILE A 8 34.56 -39.17 -3.37
N ALA A 9 35.24 -38.15 -2.84
CA ALA A 9 34.65 -37.02 -2.18
C ALA A 9 33.68 -36.34 -3.17
N LEU A 10 32.39 -36.37 -2.89
CA LEU A 10 31.45 -35.50 -3.59
C LEU A 10 31.63 -34.09 -3.04
N VAL A 11 32.43 -33.33 -3.77
CA VAL A 11 32.72 -31.91 -3.55
C VAL A 11 31.41 -31.15 -3.47
N LEU A 12 31.16 -30.53 -2.32
CA LEU A 12 30.17 -29.47 -2.13
C LEU A 12 30.47 -28.40 -3.18
N VAL A 13 29.65 -28.31 -4.23
CA VAL A 13 29.75 -27.16 -5.14
C VAL A 13 29.12 -25.99 -4.40
N MET A 14 29.96 -25.30 -3.64
CA MET A 14 29.73 -23.92 -3.20
C MET A 14 29.70 -23.06 -4.46
N PHE A 15 28.55 -23.04 -5.14
CA PHE A 15 28.32 -22.06 -6.18
C PHE A 15 28.21 -20.70 -5.52
N GLY A 16 29.32 -19.96 -5.62
CA GLY A 16 29.30 -18.53 -5.89
C GLY A 16 28.93 -17.66 -4.71
N CYS A 17 29.98 -17.01 -4.17
CA CYS A 17 29.86 -15.69 -3.59
C CYS A 17 29.02 -14.78 -4.50
N GLY A 18 27.79 -14.57 -4.07
CA GLY A 18 26.90 -13.51 -4.50
C GLY A 18 26.13 -13.08 -3.27
N GLN A 19 26.82 -12.74 -2.17
CA GLN A 19 26.27 -11.79 -1.23
C GLN A 19 26.15 -10.46 -2.01
N GLN A 20 25.12 -10.32 -2.83
CA GLN A 20 24.51 -9.01 -2.98
C GLN A 20 23.98 -8.71 -1.59
N GLY A 21 24.84 -8.11 -0.77
CA GLY A 21 24.40 -7.49 0.46
C GLY A 21 23.41 -6.43 0.02
N SER A 22 22.12 -6.73 0.07
CA SER A 22 21.16 -5.67 0.31
C SER A 22 21.49 -5.21 1.72
N SER A 23 22.32 -4.18 1.84
CA SER A 23 22.33 -3.37 3.05
C SER A 23 20.88 -3.03 3.36
N ALA A 24 20.49 -3.09 4.62
CA ALA A 24 19.14 -2.73 5.04
C ALA A 24 18.74 -1.39 4.36
N PRO A 25 17.49 -1.26 3.86
CA PRO A 25 17.05 -0.04 3.21
C PRO A 25 17.32 1.18 4.11
N ASP A 26 17.90 2.23 3.54
CA ASP A 26 18.33 3.42 4.30
C ASP A 26 17.14 4.32 4.66
N VAL A 27 16.13 4.37 3.80
CA VAL A 27 14.90 5.14 4.01
C VAL A 27 13.84 4.24 4.62
N ASP A 28 13.25 4.66 5.74
CA ASP A 28 12.14 3.95 6.38
C ASP A 28 10.95 3.72 5.41
N LEU A 29 10.30 2.56 5.54
CA LEU A 29 9.24 2.11 4.63
C LEU A 29 8.03 3.06 4.60
N HIS A 30 7.63 3.61 5.74
CA HIS A 30 6.52 4.57 5.78
C HIS A 30 6.93 5.92 5.20
N MET A 31 8.17 6.35 5.44
CA MET A 31 8.70 7.56 4.82
C MET A 31 8.84 7.43 3.30
N ALA A 32 9.25 6.26 2.81
CA ALA A 32 9.29 5.95 1.38
C ALA A 32 7.88 6.01 0.77
N ALA A 33 6.88 5.42 1.45
CA ALA A 33 5.49 5.49 1.03
C ALA A 33 4.89 6.90 1.04
N LEU A 34 5.21 7.71 2.06
CA LEU A 34 4.74 9.09 2.17
C LEU A 34 5.33 9.99 1.08
N THR A 35 6.62 9.83 0.80
CA THR A 35 7.34 10.67 -0.16
C THR A 35 7.21 10.19 -1.61
N GLY A 36 6.75 8.95 -1.83
CA GLY A 36 6.70 8.34 -3.16
C GLY A 36 8.05 7.81 -3.64
N ASN A 37 8.97 7.50 -2.72
CA ASN A 37 10.30 6.98 -3.05
C ASN A 37 10.21 5.50 -3.48
N LEU A 38 9.92 5.28 -4.76
CA LEU A 38 9.77 3.94 -5.34
C LEU A 38 11.05 3.09 -5.23
N GLU A 39 12.22 3.70 -5.31
CA GLU A 39 13.49 3.00 -5.18
C GLU A 39 13.64 2.38 -3.79
N ALA A 40 13.38 3.16 -2.74
CA ALA A 40 13.39 2.65 -1.37
C ALA A 40 12.34 1.54 -1.15
N ILE A 41 11.14 1.67 -1.75
CA ILE A 41 10.11 0.62 -1.72
C ILE A 41 10.64 -0.66 -2.37
N GLN A 42 11.31 -0.57 -3.51
CA GLN A 42 11.92 -1.73 -4.18
C GLN A 42 13.01 -2.37 -3.33
N GLN A 43 13.84 -1.57 -2.64
CA GLN A 43 14.83 -2.09 -1.70
C GLN A 43 14.17 -2.85 -0.54
N HIS A 44 13.09 -2.32 0.04
CA HIS A 44 12.33 -3.02 1.08
C HIS A 44 11.73 -4.34 0.61
N ILE A 45 11.17 -4.37 -0.61
CA ILE A 45 10.63 -5.59 -1.23
C ILE A 45 11.74 -6.62 -1.41
N GLN A 46 12.90 -6.22 -1.96
CA GLN A 46 14.06 -7.12 -2.16
C GLN A 46 14.63 -7.65 -0.84
N ALA A 47 14.64 -6.82 0.20
CA ALA A 47 15.10 -7.20 1.53
C ALA A 47 14.11 -8.08 2.30
N GLY A 48 12.89 -8.32 1.77
CA GLY A 48 11.86 -9.10 2.46
C GLY A 48 11.32 -8.41 3.72
N SER A 49 11.27 -7.07 3.72
CA SER A 49 10.70 -6.30 4.82
C SER A 49 9.22 -6.64 5.01
N ASP A 50 8.71 -6.50 6.24
CA ASP A 50 7.27 -6.59 6.49
C ASP A 50 6.53 -5.39 5.88
N LEU A 51 5.90 -5.60 4.73
CA LEU A 51 5.14 -4.58 4.01
C LEU A 51 3.82 -4.19 4.70
N ASN A 52 3.46 -4.89 5.78
CA ASN A 52 2.25 -4.67 6.57
C ASN A 52 2.53 -3.99 7.91
N LEU A 53 3.78 -3.56 8.14
CA LEU A 53 4.14 -2.83 9.35
C LEU A 53 3.21 -1.62 9.54
N ARG A 54 2.65 -1.48 10.74
CA ARG A 54 1.70 -0.42 11.06
C ARG A 54 2.41 0.69 11.82
N GLU A 55 2.33 1.93 11.34
CA GLU A 55 2.95 3.04 12.05
C GLU A 55 2.25 3.31 13.41
N PRO A 56 2.95 3.79 14.44
CA PRO A 56 2.43 3.76 15.82
C PRO A 56 1.22 4.67 16.11
N THR A 57 0.97 5.69 15.30
CA THR A 57 0.00 6.75 15.61
C THR A 57 -1.41 6.36 15.14
N ARG A 58 -1.57 6.04 13.86
CA ARG A 58 -2.86 5.67 13.23
C ARG A 58 -2.90 4.21 12.80
N GLY A 59 -1.82 3.47 13.00
CA GLY A 59 -1.75 2.08 12.59
C GLY A 59 -1.83 1.91 11.08
N SER A 60 -1.48 2.94 10.30
CA SER A 60 -1.50 2.88 8.84
C SER A 60 -0.40 1.97 8.33
N THR A 61 -0.71 1.16 7.32
CA THR A 61 0.29 0.41 6.55
C THR A 61 0.99 1.34 5.54
N PRO A 62 2.15 0.96 4.99
CA PRO A 62 2.79 1.69 3.89
C PRO A 62 1.84 1.87 2.69
N LEU A 63 1.02 0.86 2.39
CA LEU A 63 0.02 0.93 1.32
C LEU A 63 -1.03 2.01 1.61
N ILE A 64 -1.59 2.05 2.83
CA ILE A 64 -2.54 3.10 3.22
C ILE A 64 -1.88 4.49 3.14
N THR A 65 -0.65 4.63 3.62
CA THR A 65 0.10 5.91 3.53
C THR A 65 0.27 6.36 2.07
N ALA A 66 0.69 5.47 1.17
CA ALA A 66 0.85 5.79 -0.25
C ALA A 66 -0.48 6.23 -0.90
N ILE A 67 -1.60 5.62 -0.52
CA ILE A 67 -2.94 5.98 -1.02
C ILE A 67 -3.35 7.38 -0.54
N VAL A 68 -3.15 7.69 0.75
CA VAL A 68 -3.49 9.01 1.32
C VAL A 68 -2.75 10.12 0.55
N PHE A 69 -1.43 9.96 0.38
CA PHE A 69 -0.56 10.98 -0.22
C PHE A 69 -0.39 10.90 -1.73
N ASP A 70 -1.30 10.19 -2.42
CA ASP A 70 -1.36 10.10 -3.88
C ASP A 70 -0.08 9.59 -4.54
N LYS A 71 0.43 8.46 -4.06
CA LYS A 71 1.63 7.78 -4.61
C LYS A 71 1.24 6.50 -5.35
N PRO A 72 0.61 6.59 -6.54
CA PRO A 72 0.04 5.43 -7.22
C PRO A 72 1.10 4.39 -7.63
N GLU A 73 2.31 4.80 -8.01
CA GLU A 73 3.40 3.89 -8.37
C GLU A 73 3.85 3.06 -7.15
N VAL A 74 3.99 3.71 -5.99
CA VAL A 74 4.33 3.02 -4.74
C VAL A 74 3.19 2.11 -4.29
N ALA A 75 1.95 2.59 -4.33
CA ALA A 75 0.80 1.77 -3.96
C ALA A 75 0.70 0.51 -4.82
N LYS A 76 0.87 0.64 -6.15
CA LYS A 76 0.89 -0.51 -7.07
C LYS A 76 2.04 -1.46 -6.78
N ALA A 77 3.25 -0.95 -6.56
CA ALA A 77 4.41 -1.78 -6.21
C ALA A 77 4.19 -2.58 -4.91
N LEU A 78 3.59 -1.97 -3.89
CA LEU A 78 3.25 -2.64 -2.64
C LEU A 78 2.16 -3.70 -2.82
N ILE A 79 1.11 -3.40 -3.60
CA ILE A 79 0.05 -4.37 -3.92
C ILE A 79 0.62 -5.55 -4.70
N ASP A 80 1.44 -5.32 -5.72
CA ASP A 80 2.03 -6.37 -6.54
C ASP A 80 3.05 -7.21 -5.76
N ALA A 81 3.70 -6.63 -4.75
CA ALA A 81 4.58 -7.34 -3.82
C ALA A 81 3.85 -8.10 -2.70
N GLY A 82 2.51 -8.08 -2.67
CA GLY A 82 1.72 -8.85 -1.72
C GLY A 82 1.50 -8.19 -0.37
N ALA A 83 1.57 -6.85 -0.28
CA ALA A 83 1.02 -6.14 0.88
C ALA A 83 -0.46 -6.51 1.08
N ASP A 84 -0.89 -6.69 2.33
CA ASP A 84 -2.25 -7.08 2.67
C ASP A 84 -3.23 -5.96 2.30
N ILE A 85 -4.03 -6.23 1.27
CA ILE A 85 -5.00 -5.29 0.70
C ILE A 85 -6.26 -5.11 1.56
N ASN A 86 -6.43 -5.91 2.61
CA ASN A 86 -7.57 -5.89 3.52
C ASN A 86 -7.20 -5.50 4.97
N LEU A 87 -5.92 -5.30 5.28
CA LEU A 87 -5.48 -4.95 6.62
C LEU A 87 -6.02 -3.58 7.05
N GLN A 88 -6.67 -3.53 8.20
CA GLN A 88 -7.30 -2.32 8.75
C GLN A 88 -6.31 -1.49 9.58
N ASN A 89 -6.36 -0.16 9.42
CA ASN A 89 -5.69 0.76 10.33
C ASN A 89 -6.45 0.93 11.66
N ASN A 90 -5.99 1.81 12.57
CA ASN A 90 -6.64 2.02 13.88
C ASN A 90 -8.08 2.57 13.76
N GLU A 91 -8.45 3.17 12.63
CA GLU A 91 -9.80 3.66 12.34
C GLU A 91 -10.69 2.58 11.70
N GLY A 92 -10.15 1.36 11.49
CA GLY A 92 -10.83 0.27 10.79
C GLY A 92 -10.79 0.43 9.26
N SER A 93 -10.10 1.43 8.72
CA SER A 93 -10.08 1.66 7.27
C SER A 93 -9.12 0.70 6.59
N THR A 94 -9.60 0.01 5.56
CA THR A 94 -8.78 -0.78 4.63
C THR A 94 -8.15 0.12 3.56
N PRO A 95 -7.16 -0.40 2.78
CA PRO A 95 -6.70 0.23 1.56
C PRO A 95 -7.84 0.63 0.61
N LEU A 96 -8.86 -0.23 0.42
CA LEU A 96 -9.98 0.05 -0.48
C LEU A 96 -10.89 1.18 0.04
N ILE A 97 -11.21 1.20 1.34
CA ILE A 97 -11.97 2.30 1.96
C ILE A 97 -11.20 3.62 1.80
N THR A 98 -9.90 3.59 2.06
CA THR A 98 -9.03 4.77 1.94
C THR A 98 -8.97 5.26 0.48
N ALA A 99 -8.75 4.36 -0.48
CA ALA A 99 -8.67 4.70 -1.90
C ALA A 99 -9.99 5.27 -2.43
N ALA A 100 -11.13 4.72 -2.01
CA ALA A 100 -12.45 5.25 -2.35
C ALA A 100 -12.67 6.64 -1.77
N PHE A 101 -12.35 6.85 -0.48
CA PHE A 101 -12.49 8.14 0.18
C PHE A 101 -11.64 9.24 -0.48
N PHE A 102 -10.38 8.96 -0.84
CA PHE A 102 -9.50 9.93 -1.50
C PHE A 102 -9.65 9.98 -3.02
N CYS A 103 -10.65 9.31 -3.59
CA CYS A 103 -10.88 9.22 -5.03
C CYS A 103 -9.69 8.72 -5.86
N ARG A 104 -8.87 7.81 -5.32
CA ARG A 104 -7.72 7.21 -6.01
C ARG A 104 -8.17 6.14 -7.01
N LYS A 105 -8.88 6.55 -8.06
CA LYS A 105 -9.62 5.67 -8.99
C LYS A 105 -8.79 4.51 -9.53
N GLU A 106 -7.56 4.76 -9.96
CA GLU A 106 -6.66 3.71 -10.48
C GLU A 106 -6.27 2.69 -9.41
N ILE A 107 -6.09 3.13 -8.16
CA ILE A 107 -5.79 2.24 -7.04
C ILE A 107 -7.05 1.45 -6.64
N VAL A 108 -8.24 2.07 -6.65
CA VAL A 108 -9.51 1.35 -6.45
C VAL A 108 -9.64 0.22 -7.46
N ARG A 109 -9.40 0.49 -8.75
CA ARG A 109 -9.43 -0.54 -9.80
C ARG A 109 -8.45 -1.67 -9.48
N THR A 110 -7.20 -1.32 -9.19
CA THR A 110 -6.13 -2.29 -8.90
C THR A 110 -6.49 -3.17 -7.69
N LEU A 111 -7.01 -2.58 -6.61
CA LEU A 111 -7.42 -3.32 -5.41
C LEU A 111 -8.57 -4.28 -5.71
N LEU A 112 -9.57 -3.87 -6.48
CA LEU A 112 -10.69 -4.71 -6.89
C LEU A 112 -10.24 -5.88 -7.79
N GLU A 113 -9.35 -5.62 -8.75
CA GLU A 113 -8.75 -6.65 -9.60
C GLU A 113 -7.96 -7.69 -8.80
N LYS A 114 -7.35 -7.27 -7.69
CA LYS A 114 -6.62 -8.15 -6.76
C LYS A 114 -7.51 -8.81 -5.70
N GLY A 115 -8.83 -8.58 -5.75
CA GLY A 115 -9.79 -9.22 -4.85
C GLY A 115 -9.90 -8.60 -3.46
N ALA A 116 -9.67 -7.30 -3.32
CA ALA A 116 -9.94 -6.59 -2.08
C ALA A 116 -11.41 -6.76 -1.66
N ASP A 117 -11.64 -7.02 -0.37
CA ASP A 117 -12.97 -7.27 0.16
C ASP A 117 -13.73 -5.95 0.31
N LYS A 118 -14.73 -5.75 -0.56
CA LYS A 118 -15.59 -4.56 -0.55
C LYS A 118 -16.57 -4.49 0.61
N THR A 119 -16.73 -5.58 1.38
CA THR A 119 -17.71 -5.70 2.46
C THR A 119 -17.16 -5.32 3.83
N ILE A 120 -15.83 -5.19 3.98
CA ILE A 120 -15.21 -4.78 5.25
C ILE A 120 -15.70 -3.39 5.65
N GLN A 121 -16.07 -3.26 6.93
CA GLN A 121 -16.51 -2.01 7.52
C GLN A 121 -15.41 -1.44 8.42
N ASN A 122 -15.23 -0.12 8.36
CA ASN A 122 -14.41 0.58 9.33
C ASN A 122 -15.12 0.73 10.68
N ASN A 123 -14.46 1.36 11.66
CA ASN A 123 -15.01 1.51 13.02
C ASN A 123 -16.30 2.35 13.07
N ALA A 124 -16.63 3.08 12.00
CA ALA A 124 -17.88 3.82 11.86
C ALA A 124 -18.97 3.02 11.11
N GLY A 125 -18.75 1.72 10.86
CA GLY A 125 -19.69 0.84 10.15
C GLY A 125 -19.75 1.09 8.64
N ARG A 126 -18.75 1.75 8.04
CA ARG A 126 -18.78 2.16 6.63
C ARG A 126 -17.88 1.27 5.78
N THR A 127 -18.40 0.84 4.65
CA THR A 127 -17.67 0.17 3.56
C THR A 127 -17.00 1.17 2.62
N ALA A 128 -16.28 0.68 1.62
CA ALA A 128 -15.72 1.52 0.55
C ALA A 128 -16.83 2.20 -0.27
N LEU A 129 -17.96 1.53 -0.50
CA LEU A 129 -19.10 2.13 -1.21
C LEU A 129 -19.68 3.29 -0.39
N ASP A 130 -19.89 3.11 0.90
CA ASP A 130 -20.41 4.14 1.81
C ASP A 130 -19.53 5.40 1.85
N ALA A 131 -18.22 5.26 1.62
CA ALA A 131 -17.29 6.39 1.54
C ALA A 131 -17.60 7.34 0.38
N VAL A 132 -18.21 6.84 -0.71
CA VAL A 132 -18.50 7.58 -1.94
C VAL A 132 -20.00 7.78 -2.23
N SER A 133 -20.91 7.12 -1.50
CA SER A 133 -22.36 7.19 -1.75
C SER A 133 -23.00 8.55 -1.45
N ARG A 134 -22.44 9.33 -0.52
CA ARG A 134 -23.00 10.64 -0.14
C ARG A 134 -22.56 11.75 -1.12
N PRO A 135 -23.42 12.75 -1.40
CA PRO A 135 -23.06 13.93 -2.17
C PRO A 135 -21.80 14.60 -1.62
N PHE A 136 -20.93 15.11 -2.49
CA PHE A 136 -19.67 15.74 -2.09
C PHE A 136 -19.88 16.89 -1.10
N GLU A 137 -20.93 17.68 -1.32
CA GLU A 137 -21.30 18.85 -0.53
C GLU A 137 -21.55 18.49 0.95
N GLU A 138 -22.10 17.32 1.24
CA GLU A 138 -22.34 16.86 2.62
C GLU A 138 -21.06 16.41 3.34
N VAL A 139 -20.07 15.96 2.59
CA VAL A 139 -18.80 15.43 3.13
C VAL A 139 -17.65 16.41 2.99
N LYS A 140 -17.86 17.56 2.31
CA LYS A 140 -16.83 18.56 2.05
C LYS A 140 -16.14 19.04 3.32
N GLN A 141 -16.89 19.28 4.40
CA GLN A 141 -16.30 19.72 5.68
C GLN A 141 -15.30 18.69 6.24
N MET A 142 -15.54 17.39 6.01
CA MET A 142 -14.61 16.33 6.41
C MET A 142 -13.32 16.40 5.59
N TYR A 143 -13.43 16.62 4.27
CA TYR A 143 -12.26 16.86 3.41
C TYR A 143 -11.51 18.14 3.79
N ASP A 144 -12.22 19.22 4.12
CA ASP A 144 -11.60 20.48 4.56
C ASP A 144 -10.74 20.27 5.83
N GLY A 145 -11.29 19.59 6.84
CA GLY A 145 -10.57 19.30 8.08
C GLY A 145 -9.36 18.39 7.87
N LEU A 146 -9.51 17.34 7.07
CA LEU A 146 -8.43 16.40 6.76
C LEU A 146 -7.34 17.04 5.89
N GLY A 147 -7.74 17.79 4.87
CA GLY A 147 -6.88 18.55 3.99
C GLY A 147 -6.03 19.53 4.77
N ALA A 148 -6.64 20.32 5.67
CA ALA A 148 -5.90 21.25 6.53
C ALA A 148 -4.92 20.53 7.47
N ALA A 149 -5.33 19.41 8.07
CA ALA A 149 -4.48 18.65 9.00
C ALA A 149 -3.27 17.99 8.32
N LEU A 150 -3.40 17.57 7.06
CA LEU A 150 -2.36 16.83 6.34
C LEU A 150 -1.64 17.65 5.26
N ALA A 151 -2.06 18.90 4.99
CA ALA A 151 -1.38 19.80 4.07
C ALA A 151 0.12 20.00 4.39
N PRO A 152 0.56 20.13 5.66
CA PRO A 152 1.99 20.23 5.97
C PRO A 152 2.81 18.99 5.59
N LEU A 153 2.16 17.84 5.41
CA LEU A 153 2.77 16.59 4.96
C LEU A 153 2.70 16.42 3.43
N GLY A 154 2.20 17.42 2.71
CA GLY A 154 2.10 17.41 1.25
C GLY A 154 0.81 16.84 0.69
N LEU A 155 -0.24 16.64 1.52
CA LEU A 155 -1.56 16.30 0.98
C LEU A 155 -2.14 17.49 0.23
N ASN A 156 -2.53 17.26 -1.02
CA ASN A 156 -3.29 18.21 -1.83
C ASN A 156 -4.59 17.54 -2.32
N LEU A 157 -5.73 18.20 -2.13
CA LEU A 157 -7.03 17.69 -2.51
C LEU A 157 -7.62 18.56 -3.63
N ASP A 158 -7.85 17.94 -4.79
CA ASP A 158 -8.60 18.55 -5.87
C ASP A 158 -10.10 18.25 -5.68
N TYR A 159 -10.84 19.27 -5.25
CA TYR A 159 -12.26 19.12 -4.93
C TYR A 159 -13.14 18.89 -6.16
N GLU A 160 -12.79 19.47 -7.31
CA GLU A 160 -13.54 19.23 -8.54
C GLU A 160 -13.29 17.79 -9.03
N TYR A 161 -12.05 17.32 -8.93
CA TYR A 161 -11.72 15.92 -9.20
C TYR A 161 -12.45 14.97 -8.25
N ILE A 162 -12.44 15.24 -6.94
CA ILE A 162 -13.16 14.42 -5.96
C ILE A 162 -14.66 14.39 -6.28
N LYS A 163 -15.27 15.55 -6.51
CA LYS A 163 -16.70 15.69 -6.82
C LYS A 163 -17.10 14.88 -8.06
N THR A 164 -16.31 14.95 -9.12
CA THR A 164 -16.60 14.26 -10.40
C THR A 164 -16.25 12.77 -10.36
N THR A 165 -15.31 12.36 -9.51
CA THR A 165 -14.82 10.97 -9.46
C THR A 165 -15.59 10.08 -8.48
N ARG A 166 -16.17 10.63 -7.41
CA ARG A 166 -16.96 9.85 -6.42
C ARG A 166 -18.04 8.97 -7.07
N PRO A 167 -18.89 9.46 -8.00
CA PRO A 167 -19.90 8.61 -8.64
C PRO A 167 -19.29 7.47 -9.47
N GLN A 168 -18.16 7.72 -10.15
CA GLN A 168 -17.47 6.72 -10.95
C GLN A 168 -16.91 5.59 -10.08
N ILE A 169 -16.39 5.93 -8.88
CA ILE A 169 -15.93 4.94 -7.91
C ILE A 169 -17.12 4.18 -7.31
N ALA A 170 -18.26 4.84 -7.08
CA ALA A 170 -19.46 4.16 -6.62
C ALA A 170 -19.92 3.08 -7.61
N GLU A 171 -19.88 3.36 -8.92
CA GLU A 171 -20.17 2.36 -9.97
C GLU A 171 -19.19 1.17 -9.93
N MET A 172 -17.90 1.41 -9.68
CA MET A 172 -16.90 0.34 -9.57
C MET A 172 -17.13 -0.58 -8.35
N LEU A 173 -17.83 -0.10 -7.32
CA LEU A 173 -18.02 -0.80 -6.05
C LEU A 173 -19.36 -1.54 -5.94
N GLN A 174 -20.29 -1.33 -6.89
CA GLN A 174 -21.56 -2.06 -6.99
C GLN A 174 -21.33 -3.56 -7.21
#